data_AF-A0A7S4HPC5-F1
#
_entry.id   AF-A0A7S4HPC5-F1
#
_cell.length_a   1.000
_cell.length_b   1.000
_cell.length_c   1.000
_cell.angle_alpha   90.00
_cell.angle_beta   90.00
_cell.angle_gamma   90.00
#
_symmetry.space_group_name_H-M   'P 1'
#
loop_
_entity.id
_entity.type
_entity.pdbx_description
1 polymer ?
#
loop_
_entity_poly.entity_id
_entity_poly.type
_entity_poly.pdbx_seq_one_letter_code
_entity_poly.pdbx_strand_id
1 'polypeptide(L)'
;DDDAYGLARVSDGCRIGLASSLDETVRPLRSHLAPRLSDAVLLGVLAGASKRLEAAVRRTKFTALGALALDSDVRHFVSYGKERVSDSSPELTASNVALYRACKPLARLAQIASLMNVDDLEDVLDLISSSKRKGQWDLSLDDAKAFLNLRVDFEGRKVNELLRISEED
;
A
#
# COMPACT_ATOMS: atom_id res chain seq x y z
N ASP A 1 -5.33 22.17 -14.03
CA ASP A 1 -6.40 21.18 -14.25
C ASP A 1 -5.98 20.11 -15.26
N ASP A 2 -5.39 20.46 -16.40
CA ASP A 2 -4.90 19.47 -17.38
C ASP A 2 -3.73 18.59 -16.87
N ASP A 3 -2.81 19.15 -16.07
CA ASP A 3 -1.68 18.36 -15.53
C ASP A 3 -2.14 17.27 -14.55
N ALA A 4 -3.18 17.57 -13.75
CA ALA A 4 -3.77 16.61 -12.83
C ALA A 4 -4.50 15.48 -13.57
N TYR A 5 -5.19 15.83 -14.67
CA TYR A 5 -5.83 14.86 -15.55
C TYR A 5 -4.81 13.98 -16.30
N GLY A 6 -3.69 14.58 -16.74
CA GLY A 6 -2.57 13.86 -17.35
C GLY A 6 -1.94 12.84 -16.41
N LEU A 7 -1.69 13.23 -15.16
CA LEU A 7 -1.17 12.34 -14.11
C LEU A 7 -2.12 11.19 -13.78
N ALA A 8 -3.43 11.45 -13.71
CA ALA A 8 -4.44 10.42 -13.49
C ALA A 8 -4.45 9.35 -14.60
N ARG A 9 -4.36 9.76 -15.87
CA ARG A 9 -4.28 8.83 -17.01
C ARG A 9 -3.01 7.97 -17.01
N VAL A 10 -1.87 8.55 -16.62
CA VAL A 10 -0.60 7.82 -16.52
C VAL A 10 -0.65 6.78 -15.38
N SER A 11 -1.23 7.16 -14.24
CA SER A 11 -1.49 6.26 -13.13
C SER A 11 -2.42 5.10 -13.54
N ASP A 12 -3.52 5.37 -14.22
CA ASP A 12 -4.44 4.32 -14.71
C ASP A 12 -3.76 3.36 -15.71
N GLY A 13 -2.90 3.86 -16.59
CA GLY A 13 -2.10 3.02 -17.49
C GLY A 13 -1.14 2.09 -16.75
N CYS A 14 -0.48 2.58 -15.70
CA CYS A 14 0.41 1.78 -14.85
C CYS A 14 -0.35 0.71 -14.06
N ARG A 15 -1.53 1.06 -13.49
CA ARG A 15 -2.42 0.13 -12.77
C ARG A 15 -2.82 -1.05 -13.64
N ILE A 16 -3.36 -0.76 -14.83
CA ILE A 16 -3.85 -1.77 -15.76
C ILE A 16 -2.68 -2.64 -16.24
N GLY A 17 -1.55 -2.02 -16.60
CA GLY A 17 -0.36 -2.75 -17.05
C GLY A 17 0.20 -3.72 -16.01
N LEU A 18 0.31 -3.30 -14.74
CA LEU A 18 0.77 -4.17 -13.66
C LEU A 18 -0.20 -5.33 -13.42
N ALA A 19 -1.49 -5.05 -13.30
CA ALA A 19 -2.52 -6.08 -13.09
C ALA A 19 -2.53 -7.11 -14.23
N SER A 20 -2.45 -6.66 -15.49
CA SER A 20 -2.37 -7.53 -16.66
C SER A 20 -1.09 -8.38 -16.66
N SER A 21 0.07 -7.79 -16.36
CA SER A 21 1.34 -8.53 -16.30
C SER A 21 1.34 -9.60 -15.20
N LEU A 22 0.74 -9.30 -14.06
CA LEU A 22 0.57 -10.25 -12.97
C LEU A 22 -0.41 -11.36 -13.36
N ASP A 23 -1.49 -11.04 -14.08
CA ASP A 23 -2.42 -12.05 -14.61
C ASP A 23 -1.77 -13.01 -15.58
N GLU A 24 -0.99 -12.49 -16.52
CA GLU A 24 -0.25 -13.32 -17.47
C GLU A 24 0.72 -14.27 -16.76
N THR A 25 1.28 -13.84 -15.63
CA THR A 25 2.20 -14.65 -14.82
C THR A 25 1.44 -15.69 -13.98
N VAL A 26 0.38 -15.28 -13.29
CA VAL A 26 -0.30 -16.11 -12.27
C VAL A 26 -1.32 -17.04 -12.91
N ARG A 27 -2.13 -16.57 -13.88
CA ARG A 27 -3.26 -17.33 -14.44
C ARG A 27 -2.85 -18.70 -15.00
N PRO A 28 -1.74 -18.86 -15.75
CA PRO A 28 -1.33 -20.17 -16.26
C PRO A 28 -0.94 -21.16 -15.15
N LEU A 29 -0.39 -20.67 -14.05
CA LEU A 29 -0.01 -21.53 -12.92
C LEU A 29 -1.25 -22.06 -12.20
N ARG A 30 -2.32 -21.26 -12.12
CA ARG A 30 -3.53 -21.61 -11.37
C ARG A 30 -4.29 -22.80 -11.95
N SER A 31 -4.28 -23.00 -13.26
CA SER A 31 -4.95 -24.15 -13.89
C SER A 31 -4.31 -25.49 -13.51
N HIS A 32 -3.11 -25.48 -12.94
CA HIS A 32 -2.35 -26.68 -12.57
C HIS A 32 -2.14 -26.82 -11.06
N LEU A 33 -2.73 -25.93 -10.25
CA LEU A 33 -2.55 -25.91 -8.80
C LEU A 33 -3.87 -26.17 -8.09
N ALA A 34 -3.80 -26.91 -6.97
CA ALA A 34 -4.93 -26.96 -6.05
C ALA A 34 -5.27 -25.56 -5.53
N PRO A 35 -6.55 -25.24 -5.22
CA PRO A 35 -6.98 -23.88 -4.85
C PRO A 35 -6.12 -23.22 -3.77
N ARG A 36 -5.82 -23.93 -2.68
CA ARG A 36 -4.95 -23.44 -1.59
C ARG A 36 -3.53 -23.10 -2.04
N LEU A 37 -2.96 -23.88 -2.96
CA LEU A 37 -1.62 -23.63 -3.50
C LEU A 37 -1.64 -22.45 -4.48
N SER A 38 -2.70 -22.35 -5.29
CA SER A 38 -2.95 -21.17 -6.14
C SER A 38 -2.99 -19.88 -5.31
N ASP A 39 -3.72 -19.90 -4.19
CA ASP A 39 -3.83 -18.74 -3.30
C ASP A 39 -2.49 -18.42 -2.63
N ALA A 40 -1.72 -19.42 -2.21
CA ALA A 40 -0.38 -19.21 -1.67
C ALA A 40 0.57 -18.57 -2.70
N VAL A 41 0.52 -19.00 -3.97
CA VAL A 41 1.30 -18.39 -5.05
C VAL A 41 0.87 -16.95 -5.28
N LEU A 42 -0.43 -16.68 -5.35
CA LEU A 42 -0.96 -15.32 -5.49
C LEU A 42 -0.48 -14.42 -4.34
N LEU A 43 -0.60 -14.86 -3.08
CA LEU A 43 -0.13 -14.11 -1.92
C LEU A 43 1.38 -13.85 -1.98
N GLY A 44 2.17 -14.83 -2.44
CA GLY A 44 3.61 -14.67 -2.65
C GLY A 44 3.95 -13.63 -3.72
N VAL A 45 3.20 -13.62 -4.83
CA VAL A 45 3.34 -12.63 -5.91
C VAL A 45 2.95 -11.24 -5.41
N LEU A 46 1.81 -11.11 -4.72
CA LEU A 46 1.38 -9.85 -4.11
C LEU A 46 2.42 -9.34 -3.11
N ALA A 47 2.98 -10.22 -2.29
CA ALA A 47 4.03 -9.86 -1.34
C ALA A 47 5.30 -9.36 -2.04
N GLY A 48 5.75 -10.04 -3.10
CA GLY A 48 6.92 -9.64 -3.88
C GLY A 48 6.73 -8.29 -4.59
N ALA A 49 5.58 -8.11 -5.25
CA ALA A 49 5.22 -6.85 -5.88
C ALA A 49 5.11 -5.71 -4.86
N SER A 50 4.49 -5.96 -3.70
CA SER A 50 4.36 -4.95 -2.63
C SER A 50 5.72 -4.45 -2.14
N LYS A 51 6.69 -5.37 -1.93
CA LYS A 51 8.06 -4.99 -1.54
C LYS A 51 8.75 -4.14 -2.60
N ARG A 52 8.56 -4.47 -3.88
CA ARG A 52 9.12 -3.71 -5.01
C ARG A 52 8.48 -2.32 -5.12
N LEU A 53 7.17 -2.22 -4.93
CA LEU A 53 6.46 -0.94 -4.88
C LEU A 53 6.92 -0.09 -3.70
N GLU A 54 7.04 -0.64 -2.49
CA GLU A 54 7.60 0.08 -1.34
C GLU A 54 9.01 0.62 -1.65
N ALA A 55 9.88 -0.20 -2.26
CA ALA A 55 11.23 0.22 -2.64
C ALA A 55 11.23 1.35 -3.68
N ALA A 56 10.27 1.35 -4.61
CA ALA A 56 10.09 2.44 -5.59
C ALA A 56 9.57 3.72 -4.92
N VAL A 57 8.58 3.60 -4.01
CA VAL A 57 8.05 4.71 -3.21
C VAL A 57 9.18 5.39 -2.44
N ARG A 58 10.05 4.63 -1.76
CA ARG A 58 11.21 5.18 -1.00
C ARG A 58 12.17 6.05 -1.81
N ARG A 59 12.17 5.94 -3.14
CA ARG A 59 13.07 6.67 -4.04
C ARG A 59 12.38 7.84 -4.75
N THR A 60 11.11 8.08 -4.46
CA THR A 60 10.26 9.03 -5.19
C THR A 60 9.82 10.15 -4.26
N LYS A 61 9.72 11.37 -4.79
CA LYS A 61 9.12 12.51 -4.11
C LYS A 61 7.67 12.66 -4.53
N PHE A 62 6.80 13.00 -3.60
CA PHE A 62 5.36 13.05 -3.80
C PHE A 62 4.83 14.45 -3.52
N THR A 63 3.96 14.96 -4.39
CA THR A 63 3.01 16.01 -4.05
C THR A 63 1.79 15.39 -3.37
N ALA A 64 0.91 16.20 -2.78
CA ALA A 64 -0.38 15.73 -2.27
C ALA A 64 -1.17 14.92 -3.32
N LEU A 65 -1.25 15.42 -4.55
CA LEU A 65 -1.91 14.70 -5.65
C LEU A 65 -1.20 13.37 -6.00
N GLY A 66 0.14 13.35 -5.98
CA GLY A 66 0.91 12.13 -6.21
C GLY A 66 0.68 11.09 -5.11
N ALA A 67 0.54 11.51 -3.87
CA ALA A 67 0.21 10.63 -2.75
C ALA A 67 -1.22 10.08 -2.85
N LEU A 68 -2.18 10.90 -3.30
CA LEU A 68 -3.54 10.46 -3.60
C LEU A 68 -3.58 9.42 -4.73
N ALA A 69 -2.79 9.63 -5.79
CA ALA A 69 -2.65 8.66 -6.86
C ALA A 69 -2.06 7.34 -6.33
N LEU A 70 -1.00 7.39 -5.51
CA LEU A 70 -0.41 6.22 -4.86
C LEU A 70 -1.43 5.45 -4.02
N ASP A 71 -2.22 6.13 -3.19
CA ASP A 71 -3.26 5.48 -2.39
C ASP A 71 -4.30 4.76 -3.26
N SER A 72 -4.76 5.41 -4.32
CA SER A 72 -5.67 4.80 -5.27
C SER A 72 -5.05 3.61 -6.02
N ASP A 73 -3.76 3.68 -6.40
CA ASP A 73 -3.03 2.56 -7.01
C ASP A 73 -2.98 1.35 -6.06
N VAL A 74 -2.65 1.60 -4.79
CA VAL A 74 -2.54 0.55 -3.77
C VAL A 74 -3.91 -0.06 -3.47
N ARG A 75 -4.97 0.75 -3.39
CA ARG A 75 -6.35 0.23 -3.24
C ARG A 75 -6.75 -0.64 -4.43
N HIS A 76 -6.43 -0.23 -5.65
CA HIS A 76 -6.66 -1.06 -6.84
C HIS A 76 -5.88 -2.38 -6.77
N PHE A 77 -4.63 -2.33 -6.31
CA PHE A 77 -3.80 -3.52 -6.15
C PHE A 77 -4.33 -4.49 -5.07
N VAL A 78 -4.90 -3.97 -3.99
CA VAL A 78 -5.62 -4.77 -2.98
C VAL A 78 -6.85 -5.42 -3.60
N SER A 79 -7.67 -4.67 -4.34
CA SER A 79 -8.86 -5.22 -5.03
C SER A 79 -8.47 -6.31 -6.04
N TYR A 80 -7.42 -6.09 -6.83
CA TYR A 80 -6.86 -7.08 -7.75
C TYR A 80 -6.59 -8.41 -7.04
N GLY A 81 -5.93 -8.36 -5.88
CA GLY A 81 -5.66 -9.55 -5.07
C GLY A 81 -6.94 -10.26 -4.63
N LYS A 82 -7.92 -9.51 -4.10
CA LYS A 82 -9.19 -10.06 -3.60
C LYS A 82 -10.01 -10.75 -4.69
N GLU A 83 -10.11 -10.13 -5.87
CA GLU A 83 -10.82 -10.69 -7.04
C GLU A 83 -10.22 -12.01 -7.52
N ARG A 84 -8.97 -12.27 -7.17
CA ARG A 84 -8.20 -13.42 -7.66
C ARG A 84 -7.97 -14.46 -6.58
N VAL A 85 -8.36 -14.26 -5.33
CA VAL A 85 -8.35 -15.40 -4.40
C VAL A 85 -9.37 -16.44 -4.86
N SER A 86 -9.06 -17.72 -4.71
CA SER A 86 -9.99 -18.80 -5.04
C SER A 86 -11.21 -18.80 -4.12
N ASP A 87 -12.32 -19.38 -4.58
CA ASP A 87 -13.53 -19.55 -3.77
C ASP A 87 -13.30 -20.38 -2.48
N SER A 88 -12.16 -21.07 -2.37
CA SER A 88 -11.79 -21.84 -1.19
C SER A 88 -11.28 -20.99 0.00
N SER A 89 -11.05 -19.69 -0.21
CA SER A 89 -10.63 -18.72 0.81
C SER A 89 -11.55 -17.48 0.84
N PRO A 90 -12.86 -17.65 1.12
CA PRO A 90 -13.85 -16.58 1.09
C PRO A 90 -13.52 -15.43 2.08
N GLU A 91 -12.81 -15.73 3.17
CA GLU A 91 -12.39 -14.75 4.16
C GLU A 91 -11.46 -13.68 3.57
N LEU A 92 -10.60 -14.03 2.61
CA LEU A 92 -9.66 -13.11 1.98
C LEU A 92 -10.38 -12.17 1.00
N THR A 93 -11.42 -12.66 0.32
CA THR A 93 -12.27 -11.87 -0.58
C THR A 93 -13.19 -10.92 0.20
N ALA A 94 -13.71 -11.35 1.35
CA ALA A 94 -14.63 -10.55 2.15
C ALA A 94 -13.94 -9.41 2.92
N SER A 95 -12.67 -9.56 3.31
CA SER A 95 -12.04 -8.65 4.27
C SER A 95 -10.62 -8.25 3.89
N ASN A 96 -10.38 -6.94 3.77
CA ASN A 96 -9.03 -6.39 3.63
C ASN A 96 -8.16 -6.77 4.84
N VAL A 97 -8.75 -6.84 6.03
CA VAL A 97 -8.02 -7.23 7.25
C VAL A 97 -7.52 -8.66 7.17
N ALA A 98 -8.32 -9.58 6.64
CA ALA A 98 -7.91 -10.97 6.44
C ALA A 98 -6.78 -11.05 5.40
N LEU A 99 -6.93 -10.35 4.27
CA LEU A 99 -5.88 -10.28 3.25
C LEU A 99 -4.58 -9.68 3.77
N TYR A 100 -4.64 -8.59 4.54
CA TYR A 100 -3.47 -7.97 5.17
C TYR A 100 -2.79 -8.87 6.21
N ARG A 101 -3.57 -9.69 6.93
CA ARG A 101 -3.00 -10.70 7.83
C ARG A 101 -2.26 -11.79 7.05
N ALA A 102 -2.82 -12.23 5.91
CA ALA A 102 -2.23 -13.24 5.04
C ALA A 102 -1.04 -12.69 4.22
N CYS A 103 -1.01 -11.39 3.91
CA CYS A 103 0.02 -10.74 3.11
C CYS A 103 0.54 -9.48 3.81
N LYS A 104 1.48 -9.67 4.74
CA LYS A 104 2.08 -8.58 5.53
C LYS A 104 2.75 -7.48 4.69
N PRO A 105 3.48 -7.78 3.59
CA PRO A 105 4.05 -6.73 2.76
C PRO A 105 2.99 -5.85 2.08
N LEU A 106 1.85 -6.42 1.69
CA LEU A 106 0.73 -5.64 1.15
C LEU A 106 0.09 -4.76 2.21
N ALA A 107 -0.10 -5.30 3.43
CA ALA A 107 -0.59 -4.53 4.57
C ALA A 107 0.29 -3.31 4.86
N ARG A 108 1.62 -3.52 4.85
CA ARG A 108 2.60 -2.46 5.07
C ARG A 108 2.55 -1.41 3.97
N LEU A 109 2.47 -1.82 2.70
CA LEU A 109 2.31 -0.89 1.58
C LEU A 109 1.03 -0.06 1.69
N ALA A 110 -0.09 -0.67 2.11
CA ALA A 110 -1.34 0.04 2.35
C ALA A 110 -1.26 1.06 3.50
N GLN A 111 -0.53 0.74 4.57
CA GLN A 111 -0.26 1.71 5.65
C GLN A 111 0.59 2.89 5.15
N ILE A 112 1.61 2.63 4.32
CA ILE A 112 2.44 3.68 3.71
C ILE A 112 1.58 4.59 2.84
N ALA A 113 0.74 4.02 1.97
CA ALA A 113 -0.20 4.78 1.14
C ALA A 113 -1.13 5.66 1.99
N SER A 114 -1.74 5.10 3.03
CA SER A 114 -2.61 5.84 3.94
C SER A 114 -1.88 6.97 4.69
N LEU A 115 -0.65 6.72 5.14
CA LEU A 115 0.18 7.74 5.80
C LEU A 115 0.56 8.87 4.84
N MET A 116 0.96 8.51 3.62
CA MET A 116 1.35 9.46 2.60
C MET A 116 0.18 10.29 2.12
N ASN A 117 -1.06 9.81 2.24
CA ASN A 117 -2.28 10.48 1.81
C ASN A 117 -2.96 11.32 2.91
N VAL A 118 -2.27 11.60 4.01
CA VAL A 118 -2.77 12.56 5.00
C VAL A 118 -2.72 13.97 4.41
N ASP A 119 -3.79 14.74 4.59
CA ASP A 119 -3.89 16.13 4.12
C ASP A 119 -2.97 17.04 4.93
N ASP A 120 -3.12 17.02 6.27
CA ASP A 120 -2.38 17.86 7.19
C ASP A 120 -1.45 17.06 8.11
N LEU A 121 -0.23 17.56 8.31
CA LEU A 121 0.77 16.88 9.15
C LEU A 121 0.27 16.65 10.60
N GLU A 122 -0.65 17.49 11.09
CA GLU A 122 -1.23 17.40 12.43
C GLU A 122 -2.08 16.12 12.63
N ASP A 123 -2.70 15.59 11.58
CA ASP A 123 -3.57 14.41 11.64
C ASP A 123 -2.80 13.09 11.71
N VAL A 124 -1.47 13.12 11.49
CA VAL A 124 -0.64 11.91 11.42
C VAL A 124 -0.68 11.12 12.73
N LEU A 125 -0.60 11.77 13.89
CA LEU A 125 -0.61 11.09 15.18
C LEU A 125 -1.96 10.42 15.46
N ASP A 126 -3.06 11.03 15.03
CA ASP A 126 -4.40 10.48 15.16
C ASP A 126 -4.62 9.29 14.23
N LEU A 127 -4.11 9.36 13.00
CA LEU A 127 -4.09 8.23 12.06
C LEU A 127 -3.32 7.04 12.66
N ILE A 128 -2.10 7.28 13.16
CA ILE A 128 -1.27 6.23 13.76
C ILE A 128 -1.96 5.62 14.98
N SER A 129 -2.46 6.47 15.89
CA SER A 129 -3.09 6.04 17.14
C SER A 129 -4.37 5.25 16.87
N SER A 130 -5.22 5.73 15.97
CA SER A 130 -6.47 5.04 15.59
C SER A 130 -6.20 3.70 14.89
N SER A 131 -5.16 3.62 14.06
CA SER A 131 -4.75 2.39 13.36
C SER A 131 -4.11 1.38 14.32
N LYS A 132 -3.29 1.83 15.27
CA LYS A 132 -2.73 0.99 16.34
C LYS A 132 -3.82 0.35 17.20
N ARG A 133 -4.84 1.12 17.61
CA ARG A 133 -5.99 0.59 18.38
C ARG A 133 -6.75 -0.51 17.64
N LYS A 134 -6.75 -0.48 16.30
CA LYS A 134 -7.37 -1.51 15.45
C LYS A 134 -6.44 -2.70 15.15
N GLY A 135 -5.19 -2.68 15.63
CA GLY A 135 -4.17 -3.68 15.32
C GLY A 135 -3.76 -3.68 13.84
N GLN A 136 -3.86 -2.52 13.18
CA GLN A 136 -3.65 -2.34 11.74
C GLN A 136 -2.44 -1.47 11.42
N TRP A 137 -1.61 -1.16 12.42
CA TRP A 137 -0.40 -0.35 12.27
C TRP A 137 0.84 -1.15 12.67
N ASP A 138 1.82 -1.20 11.77
CA ASP A 138 3.07 -1.95 11.90
C ASP A 138 4.29 -1.14 11.39
N LEU A 139 4.08 0.12 10.96
CA LEU A 139 5.19 1.02 10.62
C LEU A 139 5.84 1.54 11.91
N SER A 140 7.16 1.45 11.97
CA SER A 140 7.94 2.15 12.99
C SER A 140 7.78 3.67 12.83
N LEU A 141 8.04 4.43 13.90
CA LEU A 141 8.03 5.89 13.81
C LEU A 141 9.10 6.40 12.84
N ASP A 142 10.25 5.72 12.75
CA ASP A 142 11.31 6.11 11.83
C ASP A 142 10.96 5.81 10.37
N ASP A 143 10.26 4.70 10.10
CA ASP A 143 9.65 4.48 8.79
C ASP A 143 8.63 5.57 8.47
N ALA A 144 7.75 5.90 9.42
CA ALA A 144 6.74 6.94 9.22
C ALA A 144 7.37 8.29 8.88
N LYS A 145 8.41 8.71 9.63
CA LYS A 145 9.23 9.88 9.30
C LYS A 145 9.83 9.78 7.91
N ALA A 146 10.47 8.65 7.58
CA ALA A 146 11.17 8.48 6.32
C ALA A 146 10.21 8.65 5.13
N PHE A 147 9.00 8.10 5.22
CA PHE A 147 7.98 8.26 4.19
C PHE A 147 7.39 9.67 4.15
N LEU A 148 7.01 10.26 5.29
CA LEU A 148 6.48 11.63 5.32
C LEU A 148 7.47 12.66 4.77
N ASN A 149 8.78 12.46 4.96
CA ASN A 149 9.82 13.31 4.35
C ASN A 149 9.93 13.17 2.81
N LEU A 150 9.17 12.26 2.19
CA LEU A 150 9.02 12.17 0.73
C LEU A 150 7.94 13.11 0.20
N ARG A 151 7.02 13.61 1.05
CA ARG A 151 6.05 14.65 0.69
C ARG A 151 6.78 15.99 0.54
N VAL A 152 6.72 16.59 -0.64
CA VAL A 152 7.44 17.84 -0.96
C VAL A 152 6.82 19.05 -0.27
N ASP A 153 5.55 18.94 0.11
CA ASP A 153 4.77 19.95 0.80
C ASP A 153 4.87 19.85 2.33
N PHE A 154 5.44 18.77 2.86
CA PHE A 154 5.74 18.63 4.29
C PHE A 154 7.16 19.09 4.60
N GLU A 155 7.28 20.01 5.55
CA GLU A 155 8.59 20.48 6.01
C GLU A 155 9.25 19.40 6.89
N GLY A 156 10.39 18.87 6.45
CA GLY A 156 11.04 17.76 7.14
C GLY A 156 11.41 18.04 8.60
N ARG A 157 11.69 19.30 8.95
CA ARG A 157 11.89 19.70 10.36
C ARG A 157 10.64 19.46 11.20
N LYS A 158 9.47 19.89 10.70
CA LYS A 158 8.18 19.69 11.38
C LYS A 158 7.82 18.21 11.47
N VAL A 159 8.07 17.43 10.42
CA VAL A 159 7.87 15.96 10.45
C VAL A 159 8.70 15.33 11.56
N ASN A 160 9.98 15.70 11.65
CA ASN A 160 10.88 15.17 12.67
C ASN A 160 10.51 15.64 14.08
N GLU A 161 10.00 16.86 14.23
CA GLU A 161 9.52 17.42 15.50
C GLU A 161 8.23 16.72 15.97
N LEU A 162 7.24 16.54 15.08
CA LEU A 162 5.99 15.86 15.39
C LEU A 162 6.22 14.41 15.83
N LEU A 163 7.07 13.69 15.10
CA LEU A 163 7.35 12.29 15.35
C LEU A 163 8.59 12.10 16.22
N ARG A 164 8.99 13.11 17.01
CA ARG A 164 10.08 12.97 17.97
C ARG A 164 9.86 11.70 18.77
N ILE A 165 10.93 10.92 18.85
CA ILE A 165 10.94 9.66 19.58
C ILE A 165 10.60 10.04 21.03
N SER A 166 9.37 9.77 21.46
CA SER A 166 9.07 9.59 22.87
C SER A 166 9.77 8.29 23.26
N GLU A 167 11.07 8.40 23.50
CA GLU A 167 11.83 7.48 24.35
C GLU A 167 11.31 7.71 25.78
N GLU A 168 10.08 7.27 26.03
CA GLU A 168 9.60 6.98 27.37
C GLU A 168 9.00 5.58 27.28
N ASP A 169 9.81 4.63 27.76
CA ASP A 169 9.45 3.26 28.10
C ASP A 169 8.26 3.18 29.06
#